data_AF-A0A3R8J783-F1
#
_entry.id   AF-A0A3R8J783-F1
#
_cell.length_a   1.000
_cell.length_b   1.000
_cell.length_c   1.000
_cell.angle_alpha   90.00
_cell.angle_beta   90.00
_cell.angle_gamma   90.00
#
_symmetry.space_group_name_H-M   'P 1'
#
loop_
_entity.id
_entity.type
_entity.pdbx_description
1 polymer ?
#
loop_
_entity_poly.entity_id
_entity_poly.type
_entity_poly.pdbx_seq_one_letter_code
_entity_poly.pdbx_strand_id
1 'polypeptide(L)'
;FVRNTLSVIFMVDMCRKMTSQQRKKTVFAFTDNGCENRNGQNMLLKYIKDNQAHAKVIHLDCIADLSSPVIYANSKIIKKLEGQDQELILKSIDELDYAHIGKKDIVITNGTVKQNSIEIASEKLMEKNFDLDMMEKNFNSVQKSIINFAS
;
A
#
# COMPACT_ATOMS: atom_id res chain seq x y z
N PHE A 1 5.90 -16.90 3.94
CA PHE A 1 4.54 -17.09 3.35
C PHE A 1 3.51 -16.11 3.93
N VAL A 2 3.54 -15.81 5.24
CA VAL A 2 2.53 -14.95 5.90
C VAL A 2 2.60 -13.47 5.49
N ARG A 3 3.79 -12.95 5.20
CA ARG A 3 4.07 -11.51 5.03
C ARG A 3 3.09 -10.73 4.14
N ASN A 4 2.77 -11.25 2.96
CA ASN A 4 1.93 -10.56 1.97
C ASN A 4 0.55 -11.19 1.73
N THR A 5 0.23 -12.30 2.42
CA THR A 5 -1.10 -12.92 2.32
C THR A 5 -2.21 -11.96 2.72
N LEU A 6 -1.97 -11.11 3.72
CA LEU A 6 -2.94 -10.10 4.15
C LEU A 6 -3.13 -8.98 3.13
N SER A 7 -2.06 -8.55 2.45
CA SER A 7 -2.16 -7.62 1.31
C SER A 7 -3.08 -8.19 0.22
N VAL A 8 -2.97 -9.49 -0.05
CA VAL A 8 -3.84 -10.18 -1.03
C VAL A 8 -5.29 -10.25 -0.55
N ILE A 9 -5.54 -10.68 0.69
CA ILE A 9 -6.88 -10.71 1.28
C ILE A 9 -7.51 -9.32 1.25
N PHE A 10 -6.72 -8.28 1.54
CA PHE A 10 -7.13 -6.89 1.47
C PHE A 10 -7.57 -6.45 0.08
N MET A 11 -6.79 -6.78 -0.94
CA MET A 11 -7.15 -6.51 -2.32
C MET A 11 -8.47 -7.21 -2.71
N VAL A 12 -8.65 -8.46 -2.29
CA VAL A 12 -9.86 -9.23 -2.60
C VAL A 12 -11.10 -8.62 -1.94
N ASP A 13 -11.05 -8.29 -0.65
CA ASP A 13 -12.20 -7.70 0.03
C ASP A 13 -12.47 -6.25 -0.43
N MET A 14 -11.44 -5.45 -0.75
CA MET A 14 -11.62 -4.19 -1.47
C MET A 14 -12.42 -4.35 -2.75
N CYS A 15 -12.08 -5.35 -3.58
CA CYS A 15 -12.79 -5.62 -4.82
C CYS A 15 -14.28 -5.95 -4.56
N ARG A 16 -14.58 -6.68 -3.49
CA ARG A 16 -15.95 -7.04 -3.09
C ARG A 16 -16.78 -5.83 -2.66
N LYS A 17 -16.18 -4.89 -1.92
CA LYS A 17 -16.88 -3.68 -1.42
C LYS A 17 -17.00 -2.55 -2.45
N MET A 18 -16.23 -2.60 -3.54
CA MET A 18 -16.35 -1.64 -4.63
C MET A 18 -17.70 -1.73 -5.36
N THR A 19 -18.17 -0.60 -5.87
CA THR A 19 -19.28 -0.57 -6.83
C THR A 19 -18.85 -1.13 -8.19
N SER A 20 -19.82 -1.49 -9.04
CA SER A 20 -19.54 -1.93 -10.41
C SER A 20 -18.75 -0.89 -11.22
N GLN A 21 -19.02 0.41 -11.00
CA GLN A 21 -18.26 1.47 -11.68
C GLN A 21 -16.81 1.59 -11.18
N GLN A 22 -16.59 1.52 -9.86
CA GLN A 22 -15.24 1.54 -9.30
C GLN A 22 -14.42 0.33 -9.80
N ARG A 23 -15.03 -0.87 -9.85
CA ARG A 23 -14.35 -2.07 -10.37
C ARG A 23 -13.90 -1.94 -11.82
N LYS A 24 -14.69 -1.30 -12.69
CA LYS A 24 -14.32 -1.08 -14.11
C LYS A 24 -13.10 -0.19 -14.31
N LYS A 25 -12.76 0.63 -13.30
CA LYS A 25 -11.65 1.59 -13.33
C LYS A 25 -10.45 1.14 -12.48
N THR A 26 -10.53 -0.03 -11.86
CA THR A 26 -9.53 -0.53 -10.92
C THR A 26 -8.90 -1.81 -11.46
N VAL A 27 -7.58 -1.89 -11.40
CA VAL A 27 -6.82 -3.10 -11.73
C VAL A 27 -6.08 -3.57 -10.49
N PHE A 28 -6.23 -4.84 -10.16
CA PHE A 28 -5.48 -5.50 -9.10
C PHE A 28 -4.30 -6.25 -9.74
N ALA A 29 -3.08 -5.94 -9.30
CA ALA A 29 -1.87 -6.57 -9.81
C ALA A 29 -1.11 -7.25 -8.67
N PHE A 30 -0.76 -8.52 -8.87
CA PHE A 30 0.07 -9.29 -7.96
C PHE A 30 1.42 -9.50 -8.63
N THR A 31 2.48 -9.00 -8.01
CA THR A 31 3.82 -9.03 -8.59
C THR A 31 4.69 -10.05 -7.86
N ASP A 32 5.36 -10.89 -8.63
CA ASP A 32 6.34 -11.83 -8.09
C ASP A 32 7.72 -11.16 -7.92
N ASN A 33 8.60 -11.81 -7.15
CA ASN A 33 9.95 -11.34 -6.84
C ASN A 33 9.98 -9.95 -6.16
N GLY A 34 9.00 -9.66 -5.29
CA GLY A 34 8.97 -8.42 -4.52
C GLY A 34 10.17 -8.27 -3.56
N CYS A 35 10.62 -9.38 -2.98
CA CYS A 35 11.79 -9.41 -2.08
C CYS A 35 13.13 -9.47 -2.83
N GLU A 36 13.15 -10.06 -4.04
CA GLU A 36 14.36 -10.23 -4.86
C GLU A 36 14.33 -9.25 -6.04
N ASN A 37 14.97 -8.10 -5.85
CA ASN A 37 15.17 -7.04 -6.86
C ASN A 37 13.88 -6.36 -7.40
N ARG A 38 12.70 -6.69 -6.87
CA ARG A 38 11.41 -6.04 -7.21
C ARG A 38 11.07 -6.12 -8.71
N ASN A 39 11.51 -7.18 -9.39
CA ASN A 39 11.43 -7.27 -10.85
C ASN A 39 10.01 -7.15 -11.40
N GLY A 40 9.03 -7.85 -10.78
CA GLY A 40 7.63 -7.78 -11.21
C GLY A 40 7.05 -6.37 -11.07
N GLN A 41 7.33 -5.70 -9.94
CA GLN A 41 6.90 -4.32 -9.69
C GLN A 41 7.55 -3.35 -10.69
N ASN A 42 8.85 -3.47 -10.92
CA ASN A 42 9.58 -2.62 -11.86
C ASN A 42 9.06 -2.75 -13.29
N MET A 43 8.76 -3.97 -13.73
CA MET A 43 8.18 -4.22 -15.05
C MET A 43 6.79 -3.58 -15.19
N LEU A 44 5.93 -3.74 -14.18
CA LEU A 44 4.59 -3.14 -14.18
C LEU A 44 4.64 -1.62 -14.21
N LEU A 45 5.47 -1.01 -13.34
CA LEU A 45 5.59 0.44 -13.26
C LEU A 45 6.20 1.03 -14.52
N LYS A 46 7.18 0.35 -15.12
CA LYS A 46 7.72 0.73 -16.42
C LYS A 46 6.63 0.72 -17.47
N TYR A 47 5.81 -0.33 -17.53
CA TYR A 47 4.69 -0.41 -18.46
C TYR A 47 3.68 0.74 -18.25
N ILE A 48 3.30 1.03 -17.00
CA ILE A 48 2.38 2.14 -16.68
C ILE A 48 2.96 3.49 -17.16
N LYS A 49 4.24 3.72 -16.90
CA LYS A 49 4.95 4.95 -17.28
C LYS A 49 5.07 5.10 -18.79
N ASP A 50 5.51 4.05 -19.48
CA ASP A 50 5.76 4.04 -20.93
C ASP A 50 4.45 4.21 -21.72
N ASN A 51 3.33 3.74 -21.17
CA ASN A 51 2.01 3.91 -21.78
C ASN A 51 1.29 5.20 -21.35
N GLN A 52 1.97 6.12 -20.66
CA GLN A 52 1.41 7.36 -20.11
C GLN A 52 0.09 7.16 -19.33
N ALA A 53 -0.09 5.97 -18.76
CA ALA A 53 -1.32 5.67 -18.05
C ALA A 53 -1.40 6.63 -16.85
N HIS A 54 -2.46 7.43 -16.79
CA HIS A 54 -2.75 8.30 -15.65
C HIS A 54 -3.26 7.52 -14.43
N ALA A 55 -2.66 6.35 -14.17
CA ALA A 55 -3.00 5.50 -13.06
C ALA A 55 -2.45 6.10 -11.75
N LYS A 56 -3.27 6.05 -10.71
CA LYS A 56 -2.80 6.17 -9.33
C LYS A 56 -2.44 4.76 -8.89
N VAL A 57 -1.21 4.52 -8.46
CA VAL A 57 -0.78 3.18 -7.99
C VAL A 57 -0.82 3.15 -6.47
N ILE A 58 -1.43 2.10 -5.93
CA ILE A 58 -1.47 1.84 -4.49
C ILE A 58 -0.68 0.57 -4.25
N HIS A 59 0.44 0.70 -3.55
CA HIS A 59 1.32 -0.40 -3.20
C HIS A 59 0.93 -0.91 -1.82
N LEU A 60 0.70 -2.21 -1.71
CA LEU A 60 0.37 -2.89 -0.45
C LEU A 60 1.49 -3.89 -0.16
N ASP A 61 2.31 -3.61 0.85
CA ASP A 61 3.44 -4.46 1.19
C ASP A 61 3.53 -4.67 2.70
N CYS A 62 3.38 -5.93 3.12
CA CYS A 62 3.43 -6.37 4.50
C CYS A 62 2.56 -5.50 5.43
N ILE A 63 1.25 -5.46 5.16
CA ILE A 63 0.23 -4.77 5.98
C ILE A 63 -0.28 -5.62 7.15
N ALA A 64 0.49 -6.66 7.50
CA ALA A 64 0.08 -7.77 8.35
C ALA A 64 0.40 -7.58 9.84
N ASP A 65 1.14 -6.53 10.21
CA ASP A 65 1.65 -6.36 11.59
C ASP A 65 0.70 -5.51 12.47
N LEU A 66 0.89 -5.67 13.78
CA LEU A 66 0.11 -5.09 14.88
C LEU A 66 0.20 -3.56 15.00
N SER A 67 1.31 -2.97 14.57
CA SER A 67 1.49 -1.52 14.64
C SER A 67 0.77 -0.86 13.47
N SER A 68 -0.13 0.09 13.72
CA SER A 68 -0.99 0.71 12.68
C SER A 68 -0.29 0.91 11.33
N PRO A 69 -0.88 0.49 10.21
CA PRO A 69 -0.26 0.60 8.89
C PRO A 69 0.09 2.05 8.60
N VAL A 70 1.29 2.25 8.07
CA VAL A 70 1.78 3.58 7.70
C VAL A 70 1.48 3.81 6.22
N ILE A 71 0.89 4.96 5.94
CA ILE A 71 0.68 5.43 4.57
C ILE A 71 1.78 6.42 4.21
N TYR A 72 2.57 6.02 3.24
CA TYR A 72 3.62 6.82 2.63
C TYR A 72 3.12 7.42 1.32
N ALA A 73 3.15 8.74 1.20
CA ALA A 73 2.73 9.45 -0.01
C ALA A 73 3.40 10.82 -0.10
N ASN A 74 3.26 11.52 -1.23
CA ASN A 74 3.72 12.91 -1.32
C ASN A 74 2.90 13.82 -0.39
N SER A 75 3.43 14.98 0.01
CA SER A 75 2.72 15.88 0.95
C SER A 75 1.37 16.38 0.42
N LYS A 76 1.20 16.46 -0.90
CA LYS A 76 -0.07 16.88 -1.52
C LYS A 76 -1.18 15.83 -1.34
N ILE A 77 -0.84 14.55 -1.35
CA ILE A 77 -1.75 13.43 -1.12
C ILE A 77 -2.03 13.31 0.37
N ILE A 78 -1.00 13.45 1.23
CA ILE A 78 -1.16 13.43 2.68
C ILE A 78 -2.20 14.45 3.13
N LYS A 79 -2.10 15.70 2.68
CA LYS A 79 -3.11 16.74 2.98
C LYS A 79 -4.55 16.36 2.60
N LYS A 80 -4.73 15.52 1.57
CA LYS A 80 -6.06 15.03 1.17
C LYS A 80 -6.55 13.89 2.06
N LEU A 81 -5.64 13.14 2.67
CA LEU A 81 -5.93 12.00 3.54
C LEU A 81 -6.11 12.43 5.01
N GLU A 82 -5.37 13.45 5.48
CA GLU A 82 -5.46 14.02 6.85
C GLU A 82 -6.88 14.44 7.25
N GLY A 83 -7.74 14.76 6.27
CA GLY A 83 -9.14 15.12 6.52
C GLY A 83 -10.13 13.95 6.57
N GLN A 84 -9.67 12.70 6.40
CA GLN A 84 -10.57 11.55 6.20
C GLN A 84 -10.59 10.55 7.38
N ASP A 85 -9.48 10.41 8.11
CA ASP A 85 -9.38 9.49 9.24
C ASP A 85 -8.22 9.87 10.19
N GLN A 86 -8.49 9.92 11.50
CA GLN A 86 -7.52 10.30 12.53
C GLN A 86 -6.62 9.13 12.99
N GLU A 87 -6.96 7.88 12.63
CA GLU A 87 -6.18 6.71 13.05
C GLU A 87 -5.02 6.36 12.10
N LEU A 88 -4.90 7.06 10.96
CA LEU A 88 -3.87 6.77 9.97
C LEU A 88 -2.54 7.44 10.31
N ILE A 89 -1.47 6.64 10.33
CA ILE A 89 -0.12 7.17 10.40
C ILE A 89 0.30 7.57 8.98
N LEU A 90 0.33 8.88 8.72
CA LEU A 90 0.72 9.43 7.42
C LEU A 90 2.18 9.91 7.46
N LYS A 91 2.98 9.54 6.47
CA LYS A 91 4.38 9.98 6.35
C LYS A 91 4.71 10.43 4.94
N SER A 92 5.35 11.60 4.83
CA SER A 92 5.78 12.12 3.54
C SER A 92 6.98 11.34 3.00
N ILE A 93 6.97 11.09 1.70
CA ILE A 93 8.11 10.56 0.95
C ILE A 93 8.80 11.62 0.09
N ASP A 94 8.44 12.89 0.22
CA ASP A 94 8.99 13.96 -0.62
C ASP A 94 10.52 14.10 -0.51
N GLU A 95 11.08 13.66 0.62
CA GLU A 95 12.52 13.67 0.91
C GLU A 95 13.21 12.32 0.64
N LEU A 96 12.45 11.29 0.25
CA LEU A 96 13.00 9.96 -0.04
C LEU A 96 13.28 9.80 -1.52
N ASP A 97 14.52 9.43 -1.85
CA ASP A 97 14.94 9.12 -3.21
C ASP A 97 14.47 7.71 -3.63
N TYR A 98 13.15 7.52 -3.67
CA TYR A 98 12.55 6.28 -4.13
C TYR A 98 12.40 6.33 -5.65
N ALA A 99 13.42 5.83 -6.37
CA ALA A 99 13.44 5.75 -7.84
C ALA A 99 12.23 5.02 -8.46
N HIS A 100 11.45 4.29 -7.66
CA HIS A 100 10.37 3.40 -8.08
C HIS A 100 8.97 3.82 -7.62
N ILE A 101 8.81 4.86 -6.79
CA ILE A 101 7.46 5.31 -6.40
C ILE A 101 7.08 6.52 -7.25
N GLY A 102 5.98 6.41 -7.97
CA GLY A 102 5.46 7.52 -8.78
C GLY A 102 5.02 8.70 -7.92
N LYS A 103 5.08 9.92 -8.47
CA LYS A 103 4.62 11.13 -7.76
C LYS A 103 3.15 11.08 -7.31
N LYS A 104 2.34 10.17 -7.85
CA LYS A 104 0.91 10.03 -7.53
C LYS A 104 0.60 8.76 -6.74
N ASP A 105 1.63 8.01 -6.37
CA ASP A 105 1.49 6.71 -5.76
C ASP A 105 1.29 6.85 -4.25
N ILE A 106 0.67 5.82 -3.67
CA ILE A 106 0.54 5.63 -2.24
C ILE A 106 1.18 4.29 -1.91
N VAL A 107 2.01 4.23 -0.88
CA VAL A 107 2.54 2.98 -0.33
C VAL A 107 1.97 2.76 1.06
N ILE A 108 1.45 1.57 1.31
CA ILE A 108 0.83 1.19 2.57
C ILE A 108 1.54 -0.05 3.08
N THR A 109 2.11 0.07 4.27
CA THR A 109 3.03 -0.92 4.80
C THR A 109 3.22 -0.73 6.30
N ASN A 110 3.56 -1.81 7.00
CA ASN A 110 4.10 -1.72 8.37
C ASN A 110 5.62 -1.45 8.37
N GLY A 111 6.22 -1.22 7.19
CA GLY A 111 7.62 -0.88 7.07
C GLY A 111 7.97 0.51 7.62
N THR A 112 9.21 0.64 8.07
CA THR A 112 9.78 1.91 8.52
C THR A 112 10.78 2.42 7.49
N VAL A 113 10.81 3.73 7.29
CA VAL A 113 11.81 4.35 6.44
C VAL A 113 13.16 4.31 7.14
N LYS A 114 14.15 3.72 6.49
CA LYS A 114 15.56 3.79 6.86
C LYS A 114 16.39 4.28 5.69
N GLN A 115 17.16 5.33 5.93
CA GLN A 115 17.93 6.04 4.92
C GLN A 115 17.01 6.47 3.77
N ASN A 116 16.98 5.71 2.66
CA ASN A 116 16.18 5.98 1.47
C ASN A 116 15.26 4.80 1.08
N SER A 117 15.07 3.83 1.97
CA SER A 117 14.24 2.65 1.68
C SER A 117 13.19 2.40 2.77
N ILE A 118 12.08 1.78 2.41
CA ILE A 118 11.11 1.24 3.37
C ILE A 118 11.59 -0.17 3.70
N GLU A 119 12.00 -0.37 4.95
CA GLU A 119 12.40 -1.66 5.49
C GLU A 119 11.28 -2.27 6.32
N ILE A 120 11.00 -3.55 6.07
CA ILE A 120 9.94 -4.29 6.75
C ILE A 120 10.57 -5.20 7.80
N ALA A 121 10.00 -5.24 9.01
CA ALA A 121 10.44 -6.10 10.10
C ALA A 121 10.52 -7.58 9.69
N SER A 122 11.54 -8.30 10.17
CA SER A 122 11.83 -9.69 9.77
C SER A 122 10.65 -10.66 9.98
N GLU A 123 10.53 -11.70 9.14
CA GLU A 123 9.43 -12.68 9.15
C GLU A 123 9.16 -13.32 10.52
N LYS A 124 10.21 -13.65 11.28
CA LYS A 124 10.09 -14.27 12.61
C LYS A 124 9.36 -13.41 13.64
N LEU A 125 9.41 -12.08 13.49
CA LEU A 125 8.70 -11.15 14.36
C LEU A 125 7.21 -11.08 14.03
N MET A 126 6.84 -11.28 12.76
CA MET A 126 5.46 -11.17 12.28
C MET A 126 4.61 -12.39 12.66
N GLU A 127 5.16 -13.60 12.58
CA GLU A 127 4.42 -14.83 12.92
C GLU A 127 4.09 -14.93 14.42
N LYS A 128 4.99 -14.46 15.28
CA LYS A 128 4.79 -14.50 16.74
C LYS A 128 3.68 -13.55 17.22
N ASN A 129 3.41 -12.51 16.44
CA ASN A 129 2.61 -11.37 16.83
C ASN A 129 1.36 -11.23 15.95
N PHE A 130 0.86 -12.29 15.32
CA PHE A 130 -0.33 -12.21 14.49
C PHE A 130 -1.59 -12.01 15.35
N ASP A 131 -2.37 -10.95 15.09
CA ASP A 131 -3.67 -10.67 15.71
C ASP A 131 -4.70 -10.36 14.62
N LEU A 132 -5.74 -11.19 14.55
CA LEU A 132 -6.78 -11.10 13.54
C LEU A 132 -7.70 -9.89 13.77
N ASP A 133 -8.00 -9.54 15.02
CA ASP A 133 -8.95 -8.47 15.36
C ASP A 133 -8.33 -7.10 15.08
N MET A 134 -7.07 -6.91 15.48
CA MET A 134 -6.35 -5.68 15.16
C MET A 134 -6.09 -5.53 13.67
N MET A 135 -5.85 -6.65 12.98
CA MET A 135 -5.78 -6.67 11.52
C MET A 135 -7.10 -6.18 10.91
N GLU A 136 -8.26 -6.72 11.32
CA GLU A 136 -9.57 -6.27 10.80
C GLU A 136 -9.86 -4.79 11.08
N LYS A 137 -9.41 -4.26 12.22
CA LYS A 137 -9.51 -2.83 12.52
C LYS A 137 -8.68 -1.99 11.53
N ASN A 138 -7.39 -2.30 11.42
CA ASN A 138 -6.47 -1.61 10.51
C ASN A 138 -6.94 -1.69 9.05
N PHE A 139 -7.48 -2.85 8.68
CA PHE A 139 -8.10 -3.13 7.40
C PHE A 139 -9.21 -2.13 7.07
N ASN A 140 -10.17 -1.93 7.97
CA ASN A 140 -11.32 -1.08 7.73
C ASN A 140 -10.94 0.41 7.62
N SER A 141 -10.05 0.91 8.47
CA SER A 141 -9.60 2.32 8.44
C SER A 141 -8.83 2.64 7.15
N VAL A 142 -7.92 1.75 6.73
CA VAL A 142 -7.18 1.92 5.47
C VAL A 142 -8.10 1.84 4.26
N GLN A 143 -9.03 0.88 4.23
CA GLN A 143 -9.93 0.67 3.11
C GLN A 143 -10.83 1.89 2.84
N LYS A 144 -11.37 2.51 3.90
CA LYS A 144 -12.24 3.70 3.79
C LYS A 144 -11.50 4.86 3.12
N SER A 145 -10.29 5.14 3.56
CA SER A 145 -9.48 6.26 3.07
C SER A 145 -8.97 6.03 1.63
N ILE A 146 -8.65 4.78 1.28
CA ILE A 146 -8.22 4.44 -0.09
C ILE A 146 -9.37 4.52 -1.09
N ILE A 147 -10.55 3.96 -0.80
CA ILE A 147 -11.67 3.93 -1.75
C ILE A 147 -12.06 5.35 -2.16
N ASN A 148 -12.05 6.29 -1.21
CA ASN A 148 -12.32 7.70 -1.46
C ASN A 148 -11.22 8.36 -2.30
N PHE A 149 -9.95 8.00 -2.09
CA PHE A 149 -8.83 8.50 -2.90
C PHE A 149 -8.83 7.97 -4.34
N ALA A 150 -9.27 6.72 -4.53
CA ALA A 150 -9.31 6.05 -5.82
C ALA A 150 -10.52 6.44 -6.69
N SER A 151 -11.60 6.93 -6.06
CA SER A 151 -12.82 7.41 -6.73
C SER A 151 -12.64 8.78 -7.39
#